data_AF-A0A444R0L5-F1
#
_entry.id   AF-A0A444R0L5-F1
#
_cell.length_a   1.000
_cell.length_b   1.000
_cell.length_c   1.000
_cell.angle_alpha   90.00
_cell.angle_beta   90.00
_cell.angle_gamma   90.00
#
_symmetry.space_group_name_H-M   'P 1'
#
loop_
_entity.id
_entity.type
_entity.pdbx_description
1 polymer ?
#
loop_
_entity_poly.entity_id
_entity_poly.type
_entity_poly.pdbx_seq_one_letter_code
_entity_poly.pdbx_strand_id
1 'polypeptide(L)'
;MELLVLVWRQYRWPFISVMALSLASAALGIGLIAFINQRLIETADTSLLVLPEFLGLLLLLMAVTLGSQLALTTLGHHFVYRLRSEFIKRILDTHVERIEQLGSASLLAGLTSDVRNITIAFVRLPELVQGIILTIGSAAYLWMLSGKMLLVTAIWMAVTIWG
;
A
#
# COMPACT_ATOMS: atom_id res chain seq x y z
N MET A 1 10.08 -21.64 5.76
CA MET A 1 10.37 -20.32 6.37
C MET A 1 11.51 -19.56 5.67
N GLU A 2 12.51 -20.22 5.06
CA GLU A 2 13.63 -19.51 4.37
C GLU A 2 13.28 -18.85 3.02
N LEU A 3 12.21 -19.28 2.35
CA LEU A 3 11.79 -18.72 1.06
C LEU A 3 11.29 -17.27 1.18
N LEU A 4 10.59 -16.94 2.27
CA LEU A 4 10.16 -15.56 2.54
C LEU A 4 11.35 -14.64 2.82
N VAL A 5 12.40 -15.14 3.47
CA VAL A 5 13.62 -14.37 3.79
C VAL A 5 14.47 -14.12 2.54
N LEU A 6 14.52 -15.07 1.61
CA LEU A 6 15.24 -14.91 0.34
C LEU A 6 14.55 -13.90 -0.59
N VAL A 7 13.23 -13.99 -0.68
CA VAL A 7 12.39 -13.01 -1.40
C VAL A 7 12.51 -11.63 -0.77
N TRP A 8 12.52 -11.54 0.57
CA TRP A 8 12.74 -10.31 1.33
C TRP A 8 14.15 -9.74 1.15
N ARG A 9 15.18 -10.54 0.81
CA ARG A 9 16.56 -10.04 0.69
C ARG A 9 16.87 -9.45 -0.69
N GLN A 10 16.18 -9.91 -1.74
CA GLN A 10 16.41 -9.46 -3.12
C GLN A 10 15.48 -8.31 -3.56
N TYR A 11 14.29 -8.16 -2.94
CA TYR A 11 13.27 -7.18 -3.35
C TYR A 11 13.10 -5.98 -2.40
N ARG A 12 14.08 -5.73 -1.51
CA ARG A 12 14.04 -4.62 -0.52
C ARG A 12 13.86 -3.26 -1.18
N TRP A 13 14.63 -2.98 -2.22
CA TRP A 13 14.67 -1.67 -2.83
C TRP A 13 13.37 -1.27 -3.55
N PRO A 14 12.79 -2.10 -4.42
CA PRO A 14 11.51 -1.77 -5.03
C PRO A 14 10.38 -1.67 -3.99
N PHE A 15 10.35 -2.58 -3.01
CA PHE A 15 9.35 -2.55 -1.95
C PHE A 15 9.44 -1.28 -1.10
N ILE A 16 10.65 -0.89 -0.68
CA ILE A 16 10.89 0.36 0.05
C ILE A 16 10.48 1.58 -0.80
N SER A 17 10.77 1.57 -2.12
CA SER A 17 10.40 2.69 -3.00
C SER A 17 8.89 2.87 -3.11
N VAL A 18 8.11 1.79 -3.23
CA VAL A 18 6.65 1.85 -3.26
C VAL A 18 6.10 2.28 -1.92
N MET A 19 6.65 1.74 -0.84
CA MET A 19 6.23 2.13 0.51
C MET A 19 6.48 3.62 0.75
N ALA A 20 7.64 4.14 0.31
CA ALA A 20 7.94 5.57 0.37
C ALA A 20 6.99 6.42 -0.49
N LEU A 21 6.68 6.01 -1.73
CA LEU A 21 5.72 6.70 -2.59
C LEU A 21 4.30 6.69 -2.01
N SER A 22 3.85 5.55 -1.47
CA SER A 22 2.55 5.41 -0.82
C SER A 22 2.44 6.29 0.43
N LEU A 23 3.50 6.35 1.24
CA LEU A 23 3.58 7.27 2.37
C LEU A 23 3.54 8.73 1.91
N ALA A 24 4.29 9.08 0.86
CA ALA A 24 4.29 10.43 0.32
C ALA A 24 2.90 10.85 -0.19
N SER A 25 2.21 9.96 -0.91
CA SER A 25 0.81 10.16 -1.34
C SER A 25 -0.12 10.39 -0.14
N ALA A 26 -0.03 9.57 0.90
CA ALA A 26 -0.84 9.72 2.11
C ALA A 26 -0.56 11.04 2.84
N ALA A 27 0.72 11.41 2.99
CA ALA A 27 1.13 12.65 3.63
C ALA A 27 0.67 13.88 2.82
N LEU A 28 0.80 13.86 1.49
CA LEU A 28 0.28 14.90 0.61
C LEU A 28 -1.24 15.01 0.69
N GLY A 29 -1.95 13.89 0.81
CA GLY A 29 -3.40 13.87 0.99
C GLY A 29 -3.83 14.57 2.29
N ILE A 30 -3.19 14.24 3.42
CA ILE A 30 -3.44 14.90 4.70
C ILE A 30 -3.05 16.38 4.64
N GLY A 31 -1.90 16.70 4.02
CA GLY A 31 -1.44 18.07 3.82
C GLY A 31 -2.40 18.91 2.98
N LEU A 32 -3.02 18.34 1.94
CA LEU A 32 -4.04 19.00 1.14
C LEU A 32 -5.29 19.31 1.99
N ILE A 33 -5.73 18.36 2.82
CA ILE A 33 -6.85 18.58 3.75
C ILE A 33 -6.52 19.70 4.75
N ALA A 34 -5.28 19.73 5.25
CA ALA A 34 -4.81 20.78 6.14
C ALA A 34 -4.78 22.16 5.45
N PHE A 35 -4.31 22.21 4.20
CA PHE A 35 -4.31 23.42 3.39
C PHE A 35 -5.74 23.97 3.19
N ILE A 36 -6.69 23.10 2.83
CA ILE A 36 -8.11 23.48 2.69
C ILE A 36 -8.63 24.08 4.00
N ASN A 37 -8.36 23.42 5.13
CA ASN A 37 -8.89 23.89 6.40
C ASN A 37 -8.30 25.26 6.80
N GLN A 38 -6.99 25.42 6.72
CA GLN A 38 -6.33 26.61 7.21
C GLN A 38 -6.53 27.82 6.28
N ARG A 39 -6.43 27.63 4.97
CA ARG A 39 -6.49 28.72 3.98
C ARG A 39 -7.90 29.04 3.52
N LEU A 40 -8.78 28.03 3.41
CA LEU A 40 -10.13 28.21 2.89
C LEU A 40 -11.18 28.39 3.99
N ILE A 41 -11.00 27.79 5.17
CA ILE A 41 -12.00 27.82 6.26
C ILE A 41 -11.61 28.83 7.34
N GLU A 42 -10.41 28.73 7.94
CA GLU A 42 -10.03 29.61 9.06
C GLU A 42 -9.67 31.04 8.65
N THR A 43 -8.88 31.21 7.60
CA THR A 43 -8.34 32.54 7.25
C THR A 43 -9.20 33.28 6.21
N ALA A 44 -10.11 32.56 5.52
CA ALA A 44 -10.91 33.04 4.38
C ALA A 44 -10.10 34.01 3.48
N ASP A 45 -8.88 33.60 3.16
CA ASP A 45 -7.89 34.47 2.51
C ASP A 45 -8.34 34.69 1.06
N THR A 46 -8.87 35.88 0.76
CA THR A 46 -9.48 36.21 -0.55
C THR A 46 -8.42 36.44 -1.64
N SER A 47 -7.18 36.04 -1.37
CA SER A 47 -6.07 36.14 -2.30
C SER A 47 -6.27 35.19 -3.49
N LEU A 48 -6.24 35.75 -4.71
CA LEU A 48 -6.35 35.02 -5.98
C LEU A 48 -5.24 33.95 -6.17
N LEU A 49 -4.20 33.96 -5.33
CA LEU A 49 -3.09 33.01 -5.34
C LEU A 49 -3.39 31.66 -4.67
N VAL A 50 -4.42 31.58 -3.81
CA VAL A 50 -4.77 30.33 -3.10
C VAL A 50 -5.29 29.26 -4.06
N LEU A 51 -6.02 29.68 -5.11
CA LEU A 51 -6.59 28.77 -6.11
C LEU A 51 -5.51 28.06 -6.97
N PRO A 52 -4.52 28.75 -7.57
CA PRO A 52 -3.45 28.08 -8.29
C PRO A 52 -2.52 27.27 -7.37
N GLU A 53 -2.28 27.68 -6.13
CA GLU A 53 -1.54 26.84 -5.15
C GLU A 53 -2.28 25.54 -4.85
N PHE A 54 -3.59 25.62 -4.59
CA PHE A 54 -4.43 24.45 -4.37
C PHE A 54 -4.43 23.52 -5.59
N LEU A 55 -4.62 24.06 -6.79
CA LEU A 55 -4.57 23.28 -8.04
C LEU A 55 -3.19 22.63 -8.25
N GLY A 56 -2.10 23.35 -7.93
CA GLY A 56 -0.75 22.82 -7.99
C GLY A 56 -0.54 21.65 -7.03
N LEU A 57 -0.98 21.78 -5.77
CA LEU A 57 -0.93 20.69 -4.79
C LEU A 57 -1.82 19.51 -5.18
N LEU A 58 -3.01 19.76 -5.74
CA LEU A 58 -3.92 18.73 -6.22
C LEU A 58 -3.30 17.94 -7.38
N LEU A 59 -2.71 18.63 -8.36
CA LEU A 59 -2.02 17.98 -9.48
C LEU A 59 -0.80 17.20 -9.01
N LEU A 60 -0.02 17.73 -8.07
CA LEU A 60 1.10 17.02 -7.45
C LEU A 60 0.62 15.76 -6.73
N LEU A 61 -0.45 15.85 -5.94
CA LEU A 61 -1.08 14.71 -5.27
C LEU A 61 -1.54 13.66 -6.29
N MET A 62 -2.19 14.07 -7.37
CA MET A 62 -2.61 13.15 -8.44
C MET A 62 -1.40 12.46 -9.08
N ALA A 63 -0.36 13.20 -9.44
CA ALA A 63 0.84 12.65 -10.06
C ALA A 63 1.54 11.63 -9.15
N VAL A 64 1.69 11.96 -7.86
CA VAL A 64 2.31 11.06 -6.87
C VAL A 64 1.44 9.84 -6.61
N THR A 65 0.12 10.00 -6.52
CA THR A 65 -0.81 8.89 -6.29
C THR A 65 -0.85 7.93 -7.48
N LEU A 66 -0.93 8.46 -8.70
CA LEU A 66 -0.85 7.66 -9.92
C LEU A 66 0.49 6.96 -10.04
N GLY A 67 1.60 7.66 -9.78
CA GLY A 67 2.94 7.06 -9.77
C GLY A 67 3.05 5.92 -8.75
N SER A 68 2.51 6.11 -7.54
CA SER A 68 2.49 5.11 -6.48
C SER A 68 1.66 3.88 -6.87
N GLN A 69 0.47 4.08 -7.44
CA GLN A 69 -0.41 2.99 -7.87
C GLN A 69 0.21 2.20 -9.03
N LEU A 70 0.74 2.90 -10.04
CA LEU A 70 1.41 2.26 -11.17
C LEU A 70 2.67 1.50 -10.72
N ALA A 71 3.48 2.08 -9.84
CA ALA A 71 4.64 1.40 -9.26
C ALA A 71 4.23 0.15 -8.47
N LEU A 72 3.17 0.23 -7.66
CA LEU A 72 2.65 -0.90 -6.90
C LEU A 72 2.14 -2.02 -7.82
N THR A 73 1.36 -1.69 -8.84
CA THR A 73 0.82 -2.68 -9.79
C THR A 73 1.92 -3.32 -10.63
N THR A 74 2.84 -2.52 -11.18
CA THR A 74 3.97 -3.04 -11.98
C THR A 74 4.88 -3.93 -11.14
N LEU A 75 5.17 -3.55 -9.90
CA LEU A 75 5.95 -4.38 -8.99
C LEU A 75 5.22 -5.65 -8.58
N GLY A 76 3.91 -5.60 -8.38
CA GLY A 76 3.08 -6.78 -8.17
C GLY A 76 3.22 -7.79 -9.31
N HIS A 77 3.05 -7.34 -10.56
CA HIS A 77 3.17 -8.22 -11.73
C HIS A 77 4.59 -8.76 -11.94
N HIS A 78 5.61 -7.92 -11.81
CA HIS A 78 7.01 -8.34 -11.98
C HIS A 78 7.40 -9.36 -10.90
N PHE A 79 6.91 -9.16 -9.68
CA PHE A 79 7.10 -10.07 -8.56
C PHE A 79 6.44 -11.43 -8.80
N VAL A 80 5.16 -11.48 -9.25
CA VAL A 80 4.49 -12.75 -9.62
C VAL A 80 5.31 -13.51 -10.65
N TYR A 81 5.70 -12.83 -11.74
CA TYR A 81 6.34 -13.45 -12.89
C TYR A 81 7.68 -14.09 -12.49
N ARG A 82 8.49 -13.37 -11.71
CA ARG A 82 9.77 -13.84 -11.22
C ARG A 82 9.63 -14.98 -10.21
N LEU A 83 8.70 -14.88 -9.27
CA LEU A 83 8.43 -15.94 -8.31
C LEU A 83 8.03 -17.24 -9.00
N ARG A 84 7.09 -17.17 -9.96
CA ARG A 84 6.69 -18.34 -10.74
C ARG A 84 7.86 -18.94 -11.51
N SER A 85 8.67 -18.11 -12.16
CA SER A 85 9.82 -18.57 -12.95
C SER A 85 10.92 -19.23 -12.09
N GLU A 86 11.24 -18.67 -10.92
CA GLU A 86 12.18 -19.30 -9.97
C GLU A 86 11.63 -20.58 -9.37
N PHE A 87 10.34 -20.63 -9.05
CA PHE A 87 9.71 -21.84 -8.50
C PHE A 87 9.71 -22.97 -9.52
N ILE A 88 9.44 -22.67 -10.80
CA ILE A 88 9.53 -23.62 -11.90
C ILE A 88 10.97 -24.11 -12.08
N LYS A 89 11.97 -23.22 -12.04
CA LYS A 89 13.40 -23.62 -12.11
C LYS A 89 13.81 -24.50 -10.94
N ARG A 90 13.42 -24.18 -9.72
CA ARG A 90 13.72 -25.00 -8.53
C ARG A 90 13.06 -26.37 -8.58
N ILE A 91 11.85 -26.49 -9.15
CA ILE A 91 11.21 -27.79 -9.35
C ILE A 91 11.98 -28.61 -10.39
N LEU A 92 12.43 -27.98 -11.48
CA LEU A 92 13.24 -28.65 -12.51
C LEU A 92 14.62 -29.09 -11.99
N ASP A 93 15.23 -28.32 -11.09
CA ASP A 93 16.54 -28.63 -10.50
C ASP A 93 16.47 -29.58 -9.29
N THR A 94 15.27 -29.98 -8.83
CA THR A 94 15.11 -30.90 -7.70
C THR A 94 15.10 -32.35 -8.18
N HIS A 95 15.91 -33.22 -7.55
CA HIS A 95 15.98 -34.64 -7.89
C HIS A 95 14.63 -35.37 -7.85
N VAL A 96 14.40 -36.22 -8.86
CA VAL A 96 13.14 -36.91 -9.19
C VAL A 96 12.58 -37.76 -8.04
N GLU A 97 13.43 -38.38 -7.22
CA GLU A 97 13.00 -39.19 -6.05
C GLU A 97 12.25 -38.38 -4.98
N ARG A 98 12.53 -37.09 -4.83
CA ARG A 98 11.79 -36.20 -3.90
C ARG A 98 10.47 -35.72 -4.47
N ILE A 99 10.37 -35.64 -5.80
CA ILE A 99 9.17 -35.21 -6.52
C ILE A 99 8.08 -36.29 -6.46
N GLU A 100 8.46 -37.58 -6.54
CA GLU A 100 7.54 -38.71 -6.36
C GLU A 100 7.02 -38.84 -4.91
N GLN A 101 7.86 -38.56 -3.90
CA GLN A 101 7.44 -38.65 -2.48
C GLN A 101 6.48 -37.53 -2.04
N LEU A 102 6.54 -36.35 -2.67
CA LEU A 102 5.70 -35.19 -2.34
C LEU A 102 4.32 -35.22 -3.02
N GLY A 103 4.16 -36.01 -4.09
CA GLY A 103 2.93 -36.07 -4.88
C GLY A 103 2.72 -34.85 -5.77
N SER A 104 2.42 -35.10 -7.05
CA SER A 104 2.21 -34.07 -8.09
C SER A 104 1.13 -33.04 -7.72
N ALA A 105 0.13 -33.42 -6.91
CA ALA A 105 -0.91 -32.52 -6.41
C ALA A 105 -0.38 -31.43 -5.44
N SER A 106 0.57 -31.78 -4.55
CA SER A 106 1.16 -30.83 -3.59
C SER A 106 2.08 -29.82 -4.29
N LEU A 107 2.82 -30.28 -5.30
CA LEU A 107 3.67 -29.43 -6.14
C LEU A 107 2.85 -28.46 -7.01
N LEU A 108 1.74 -28.92 -7.59
CA LEU A 108 0.81 -28.07 -8.34
C LEU A 108 0.08 -27.06 -7.44
N ALA A 109 -0.28 -27.45 -6.21
CA ALA A 109 -0.85 -26.54 -5.22
C ALA A 109 0.16 -25.46 -4.79
N GLY A 110 1.41 -25.84 -4.52
CA GLY A 110 2.49 -24.90 -4.19
C GLY A 110 2.83 -23.93 -5.33
N LEU A 111 2.85 -24.40 -6.57
CA LEU A 111 3.09 -23.59 -7.77
C LEU A 111 1.96 -22.58 -8.07
N THR A 112 0.71 -22.94 -7.76
CA THR A 112 -0.46 -22.19 -8.25
C THR A 112 -1.13 -21.39 -7.15
N SER A 113 -1.43 -22.00 -6.01
CA SER A 113 -2.19 -21.39 -4.91
C SER A 113 -1.27 -20.60 -3.98
N ASP A 114 -0.17 -21.20 -3.52
CA ASP A 114 0.68 -20.57 -2.50
C ASP A 114 1.47 -19.38 -3.07
N VAL A 115 2.05 -19.53 -4.26
CA VAL A 115 2.70 -18.41 -4.97
C VAL A 115 1.72 -17.27 -5.24
N ARG A 116 0.47 -17.59 -5.61
CA ARG A 116 -0.57 -16.57 -5.83
C ARG A 116 -0.95 -15.88 -4.51
N ASN A 117 -1.17 -16.62 -3.44
CA ASN A 117 -1.52 -16.06 -2.13
C ASN A 117 -0.39 -15.20 -1.55
N ILE A 118 0.86 -15.65 -1.65
CA ILE A 118 2.05 -14.88 -1.24
C ILE A 118 2.14 -13.60 -2.06
N THR A 119 1.88 -13.66 -3.37
CA THR A 119 1.90 -12.44 -4.20
C THR A 119 0.78 -11.47 -3.81
N ILE A 120 -0.46 -11.96 -3.66
CA ILE A 120 -1.58 -11.11 -3.24
C ILE A 120 -1.28 -10.45 -1.89
N ALA A 121 -0.72 -11.20 -0.94
CA ALA A 121 -0.29 -10.66 0.35
C ALA A 121 0.79 -9.58 0.18
N PHE A 122 1.77 -9.79 -0.69
CA PHE A 122 2.83 -8.80 -0.97
C PHE A 122 2.32 -7.54 -1.66
N VAL A 123 1.35 -7.64 -2.57
CA VAL A 123 0.75 -6.47 -3.24
C VAL A 123 -0.18 -5.71 -2.30
N ARG A 124 -0.92 -6.42 -1.45
CA ARG A 124 -1.83 -5.80 -0.47
C ARG A 124 -1.13 -5.25 0.77
N LEU A 125 0.06 -5.73 1.10
CA LEU A 125 0.82 -5.26 2.26
C LEU A 125 1.11 -3.75 2.23
N PRO A 126 1.65 -3.18 1.14
CA PRO A 126 1.85 -1.73 1.01
C PRO A 126 0.54 -0.94 1.13
N GLU A 127 -0.56 -1.41 0.53
CA GLU A 127 -1.88 -0.78 0.64
C GLU A 127 -2.36 -0.76 2.09
N LEU A 128 -2.17 -1.87 2.81
CA LEU A 128 -2.54 -1.99 4.21
C LEU A 128 -1.70 -1.05 5.10
N VAL A 129 -0.39 -0.97 4.87
CA VAL A 129 0.50 -0.03 5.57
C VAL A 129 0.09 1.42 5.28
N GLN A 130 -0.16 1.75 4.01
CA GLN A 130 -0.65 3.07 3.60
C GLN A 130 -1.97 3.42 4.29
N GLY A 131 -2.93 2.49 4.31
CA GLY A 131 -4.23 2.67 4.96
C GLY A 131 -4.11 2.89 6.47
N ILE A 132 -3.25 2.15 7.15
CA ILE A 132 -2.96 2.34 8.58
C ILE A 132 -2.38 3.73 8.83
N ILE A 133 -1.37 4.15 8.05
CA ILE A 133 -0.72 5.45 8.21
C ILE A 133 -1.71 6.58 7.93
N LEU A 134 -2.53 6.44 6.89
CA LEU A 134 -3.54 7.44 6.54
C LEU A 134 -4.60 7.53 7.64
N THR A 135 -5.04 6.40 8.20
CA THR A 135 -5.99 6.37 9.32
C THR A 135 -5.42 7.03 10.57
N ILE A 136 -4.21 6.66 10.98
CA ILE A 136 -3.55 7.24 12.16
C ILE A 136 -3.25 8.72 11.94
N GLY A 137 -2.72 9.09 10.77
CA GLY A 137 -2.36 10.47 10.44
C GLY A 137 -3.58 11.38 10.35
N SER A 138 -4.66 10.92 9.72
CA SER A 138 -5.92 11.67 9.68
C SER A 138 -6.59 11.76 11.05
N ALA A 139 -6.56 10.70 11.86
CA ALA A 139 -7.05 10.73 13.23
C ALA A 139 -6.23 11.70 14.11
N ALA A 140 -4.90 11.69 14.00
CA ALA A 140 -4.03 12.63 14.71
C ALA A 140 -4.30 14.08 14.29
N TYR A 141 -4.46 14.32 12.98
CA TYR A 141 -4.82 15.63 12.45
C TYR A 141 -6.20 16.09 12.96
N LEU A 142 -7.22 15.22 12.93
CA LEU A 142 -8.54 15.50 13.48
C LEU A 142 -8.50 15.76 14.99
N TRP A 143 -7.67 15.03 15.73
CA TRP A 143 -7.47 15.28 17.16
C TRP A 143 -6.95 16.69 17.41
N MET A 144 -5.93 17.12 16.66
CA MET A 144 -5.36 18.47 16.78
C MET A 144 -6.39 19.55 16.47
N LEU A 145 -7.33 19.28 15.57
CA LEU A 145 -8.38 20.22 15.19
C LEU A 145 -9.54 20.26 16.19
N SER A 146 -10.06 19.08 16.57
CA SER A 146 -11.18 18.94 17.49
C SER A 146 -11.32 17.50 18.01
N GLY A 147 -10.89 17.27 19.25
CA GLY A 147 -11.05 15.98 19.92
C GLY A 147 -12.51 15.52 20.05
N LYS A 148 -13.48 16.46 20.09
CA LYS A 148 -14.92 16.12 20.10
C LYS A 148 -15.38 15.49 18.79
N MET A 149 -14.95 16.03 17.65
CA MET A 149 -15.26 15.45 16.34
C MET A 149 -14.67 14.05 16.20
N LEU A 150 -13.43 13.86 16.66
CA LEU A 150 -12.78 12.54 16.62
C LEU A 150 -13.59 11.49 17.37
N LEU A 151 -14.04 11.78 18.60
CA LEU A 151 -14.86 10.86 19.39
C LEU A 151 -16.16 10.48 18.66
N VAL A 152 -16.86 11.48 18.09
CA VAL A 152 -18.09 11.23 17.34
C VAL A 152 -17.81 10.34 16.13
N THR A 153 -16.78 10.64 15.34
CA THR A 153 -16.41 9.82 14.18
C THR A 153 -15.99 8.40 14.56
N ALA A 154 -15.25 8.23 15.66
CA ALA A 154 -14.80 6.94 16.14
C ALA A 154 -15.98 6.08 16.63
N ILE A 155 -16.91 6.67 17.38
CA ILE A 155 -18.13 5.98 17.83
C ILE A 155 -18.96 5.57 16.61
N TRP A 156 -19.12 6.46 15.63
CA TRP A 156 -19.88 6.17 14.41
C TRP A 156 -19.26 5.01 13.63
N MET A 157 -17.94 5.02 13.43
CA MET A 157 -17.23 3.90 12.79
C MET A 157 -17.42 2.58 13.54
N ALA A 158 -17.31 2.60 14.88
CA ALA A 158 -17.52 1.41 15.69
C ALA A 158 -18.94 0.84 15.52
N VAL A 159 -19.96 1.71 15.48
CA VAL A 159 -21.34 1.30 15.21
C VAL A 159 -21.49 0.68 13.82
N THR A 160 -20.91 1.28 12.77
CA THR A 160 -21.00 0.73 11.41
C THR A 160 -20.26 -0.59 11.20
N ILE A 161 -19.26 -0.89 12.02
CA ILE A 161 -18.54 -2.17 11.95
C ILE A 161 -19.30 -3.27 12.70
N TRP A 162 -20.04 -2.89 13.76
CA TRP A 162 -20.74 -3.83 14.62
C TRP A 162 -22.20 -4.08 14.21
N GLY A 163 -22.83 -3.11 13.56
CA GLY A 163 -24.18 -3.22 13.00
C GLY A 163 -24.17 -3.80 11.60
#